data_AF-A0A8T9BLH2-F1
#
_entry.id   AF-A0A8T9BLH2-F1
#
_cell.length_a   1.000
_cell.length_b   1.000
_cell.length_c   1.000
_cell.angle_alpha   90.00
_cell.angle_beta   90.00
_cell.angle_gamma   90.00
#
_symmetry.space_group_name_H-M   'P 1'
#
loop_
_entity.id
_entity.type
_entity.pdbx_description
1 polymer ?
#
loop_
_entity_poly.entity_id
_entity_poly.type
_entity_poly.pdbx_seq_one_letter_code
_entity_poly.pdbx_strand_id
1 'polypeptide(L)'
;MKASPEGYPRLAALQGTYPQLGIYRHFETLNARNLLYLQAELVDLETSLNEYTKEDGGSEDSRKRLNNKNWFYLGRKDDGVRGSQWHTMIRLRKKLKQYNQCLFQQRQLATFDHPEAGNLEFMNEWLADPRQGNNALEGLDRNVWRDGKDLLVVPLDTLVGDSFTRFLRKPLTTLCHKLWGRRRGPTDVEGSICVYGEKIVIRSADMIGTAIASLLPVLAVAVLYCVREMLTRLGMVALFTVLFSMALMATTNAKRIEVFAATAAFASVQVVFVGSTTI
;
A
#
# COMPACT_ATOMS: atom_id res chain seq x y z
N MET A 1 11.33 -14.90 29.40
CA MET A 1 12.14 -14.98 28.16
C MET A 1 13.55 -14.54 28.51
N LYS A 2 14.60 -15.26 28.08
CA LYS A 2 15.98 -14.73 28.17
C LYS A 2 16.02 -13.41 27.41
N ALA A 3 16.65 -12.38 28.00
CA ALA A 3 16.82 -11.10 27.33
C ALA A 3 17.60 -11.32 26.01
N SER A 4 17.06 -10.85 24.89
CA SER A 4 17.76 -10.89 23.61
C SER A 4 19.07 -10.11 23.70
N PRO A 5 20.17 -10.56 23.06
CA PRO A 5 21.42 -9.83 23.00
C PRO A 5 21.23 -8.42 22.43
N GLU A 6 22.03 -7.45 22.88
CA GLU A 6 22.01 -6.06 22.39
C GLU A 6 22.26 -5.96 20.88
N GLY A 7 21.84 -4.84 20.29
CA GLY A 7 21.93 -4.57 18.85
C GLY A 7 20.75 -5.12 18.05
N TYR A 8 21.01 -5.63 16.84
CA TYR A 8 19.96 -6.13 15.94
C TYR A 8 19.06 -7.22 16.55
N PRO A 9 19.54 -8.19 17.37
CA PRO A 9 18.65 -9.20 17.94
C PRO A 9 17.58 -8.62 18.87
N ARG A 10 17.93 -7.63 19.69
CA ARG A 10 16.97 -6.94 20.58
C ARG A 10 16.01 -6.05 19.80
N LEU A 11 16.50 -5.36 18.77
CA LEU A 11 15.65 -4.57 17.87
C LEU A 11 14.66 -5.47 17.11
N ALA A 12 15.12 -6.60 16.56
CA ALA A 12 14.26 -7.55 15.88
C ALA A 12 13.19 -8.13 16.82
N ALA A 13 13.53 -8.39 18.09
CA ALA A 13 12.56 -8.82 19.09
C ALA A 13 11.49 -7.74 19.37
N LEU A 14 11.87 -6.46 19.42
CA LEU A 14 10.93 -5.34 19.53
C LEU A 14 10.00 -5.28 18.31
N GLN A 15 10.55 -5.26 17.09
CA GLN A 15 9.78 -5.16 15.85
C GLN A 15 8.88 -6.37 15.62
N GLY A 16 9.30 -7.57 16.04
CA GLY A 16 8.48 -8.78 16.01
C GLY A 16 7.35 -8.78 17.03
N THR A 17 7.51 -8.07 18.16
CA THR A 17 6.46 -7.93 19.18
C THR A 17 5.44 -6.85 18.82
N TYR A 18 5.90 -5.77 18.18
CA TYR A 18 5.09 -4.60 17.82
C TYR A 18 5.15 -4.35 16.30
N PRO A 19 4.21 -4.90 15.51
CA PRO A 19 4.22 -4.79 14.05
C PRO A 19 4.26 -3.36 13.51
N GLN A 20 3.69 -2.40 14.23
CA GLN A 20 3.73 -0.97 13.88
C GLN A 20 5.14 -0.37 13.92
N LEU A 21 6.09 -1.05 14.58
CA LEU A 21 7.51 -0.73 14.61
C LEU A 21 8.32 -1.49 13.56
N GLY A 22 7.67 -2.29 12.70
CA GLY A 22 8.27 -2.95 11.53
C GLY A 22 8.67 -1.95 10.44
N ILE A 23 9.51 -0.98 10.83
CA ILE A 23 9.96 0.15 10.03
C ILE A 23 11.32 -0.20 9.45
N TYR A 24 11.40 -0.23 8.13
CA TYR A 24 12.60 -0.60 7.39
C TYR A 24 12.89 0.44 6.32
N ARG A 25 14.15 0.45 5.87
CA ARG A 25 14.52 1.28 4.74
C ARG A 25 13.96 0.70 3.43
N HIS A 26 13.36 1.55 2.60
CA HIS A 26 12.76 1.19 1.31
C HIS A 26 13.81 1.05 0.19
N PHE A 27 14.96 1.71 0.30
CA PHE A 27 16.03 1.70 -0.69
C PHE A 27 15.56 2.17 -2.08
N GLU A 28 14.69 3.19 -2.16
CA GLU A 28 14.08 3.70 -3.41
C GLU A 28 15.11 3.91 -4.52
N THR A 29 16.13 4.72 -4.24
CA THR A 29 17.16 5.07 -5.23
C THR A 29 17.98 3.86 -5.66
N LEU A 30 18.22 2.91 -4.76
CA LEU A 30 19.00 1.71 -5.03
C LEU A 30 18.22 0.73 -5.90
N ASN A 31 16.93 0.54 -5.61
CA ASN A 31 16.04 -0.28 -6.43
C ASN A 31 15.83 0.32 -7.83
N ALA A 32 15.62 1.65 -7.92
CA ALA A 32 15.55 2.34 -9.20
C ALA A 32 16.85 2.19 -10.01
N ARG A 33 18.01 2.35 -9.35
CA ARG A 33 19.31 2.15 -9.98
C ARG A 33 19.49 0.72 -10.49
N ASN A 34 19.08 -0.29 -9.73
CA ASN A 34 19.13 -1.69 -10.17
C ASN A 34 18.26 -1.93 -11.41
N LEU A 35 17.04 -1.39 -11.44
CA LEU A 35 16.16 -1.47 -12.61
C LEU A 35 16.79 -0.81 -13.85
N LEU A 36 17.41 0.37 -13.69
CA LEU A 36 18.08 1.07 -14.78
C LEU A 36 19.26 0.27 -15.35
N TYR A 37 20.06 -0.38 -14.50
CA TYR A 37 21.15 -1.23 -14.97
C TYR A 37 20.64 -2.50 -15.67
N LEU A 38 19.61 -3.15 -15.12
CA LEU A 38 18.97 -4.29 -15.78
C LEU A 38 18.39 -3.90 -17.14
N GLN A 39 17.80 -2.72 -17.26
CA GLN A 39 17.31 -2.18 -18.53
C GLN A 39 18.44 -1.94 -19.52
N ALA A 40 19.55 -1.33 -19.09
CA ALA A 40 20.72 -1.11 -19.95
C ALA A 40 21.31 -2.44 -20.46
N GLU A 41 21.46 -3.44 -19.59
CA GLU A 41 21.91 -4.77 -19.98
C GLU A 41 20.95 -5.46 -20.97
N LEU A 42 19.64 -5.25 -20.81
CA LEU A 42 18.64 -5.80 -21.74
C LEU A 42 18.72 -5.15 -23.12
N VAL A 43 18.91 -3.83 -23.19
CA VAL A 43 19.07 -3.09 -24.45
C VAL A 43 20.32 -3.57 -25.19
N ASP A 44 21.44 -3.78 -24.49
CA ASP A 44 22.66 -4.34 -25.08
C ASP A 44 22.41 -5.75 -25.65
N LEU A 45 21.80 -6.63 -24.87
CA LEU A 45 21.48 -8.00 -25.30
C LEU A 45 20.48 -8.04 -26.46
N GLU A 46 19.48 -7.18 -26.46
CA GLU A 46 18.50 -7.04 -27.55
C GLU A 46 19.19 -6.57 -28.83
N THR A 47 20.09 -5.60 -28.73
CA THR A 47 20.88 -5.10 -29.86
C THR A 47 21.72 -6.21 -30.46
N SER A 48 22.53 -6.91 -29.65
CA SER A 48 23.34 -8.03 -30.13
C SER A 48 22.49 -9.17 -30.72
N LEU A 49 21.32 -9.46 -30.14
CA LEU A 49 20.42 -10.48 -30.67
C LEU A 49 19.89 -10.10 -32.06
N ASN A 50 19.53 -8.83 -32.25
CA ASN A 50 19.09 -8.31 -33.54
C ASN A 50 20.21 -8.36 -34.59
N GLU A 51 21.45 -8.04 -34.21
CA GLU A 51 22.63 -8.17 -35.07
C GLU A 51 22.83 -9.62 -35.52
N TYR A 52 22.89 -10.58 -34.58
CA TYR A 52 23.02 -12.00 -34.94
C TYR A 52 21.87 -12.52 -35.80
N THR A 53 20.64 -12.08 -35.52
CA THR A 53 19.46 -12.44 -36.32
C THR A 53 19.60 -11.92 -37.76
N LYS A 54 20.13 -10.70 -37.93
CA LYS A 54 20.38 -10.10 -39.25
C LYS A 54 21.50 -10.84 -39.99
N GLU A 55 22.61 -11.12 -39.32
CA GLU A 55 23.75 -11.86 -39.86
C GLU A 55 23.36 -13.28 -40.29
N ASP A 56 22.65 -14.02 -39.44
CA ASP A 56 22.19 -15.37 -39.74
C ASP A 56 21.21 -15.35 -40.92
N GLY A 57 20.33 -14.35 -40.99
CA GLY A 57 19.36 -14.19 -42.09
C GLY A 57 20.00 -13.83 -43.44
N GLY A 58 21.06 -13.01 -43.43
CA GLY A 58 21.80 -12.57 -44.61
C GLY A 58 22.95 -13.48 -45.03
N SER A 59 23.22 -14.55 -44.29
CA SER A 59 24.33 -15.45 -44.54
C SER A 59 24.16 -16.29 -45.81
N GLU A 60 25.23 -16.44 -46.59
CA GLU A 60 25.30 -17.39 -47.72
C GLU A 60 25.12 -18.86 -47.26
N ASP A 61 25.58 -19.19 -46.04
CA ASP A 61 25.35 -20.52 -45.46
C ASP A 61 23.87 -20.77 -45.18
N SER A 62 23.28 -21.72 -45.92
CA SER A 62 21.89 -22.13 -45.80
C SER A 62 21.52 -22.59 -44.38
N ARG A 63 22.47 -23.19 -43.65
CA ARG A 63 22.25 -23.65 -42.27
C ARG A 63 22.16 -22.49 -41.28
N LYS A 64 22.93 -21.42 -41.46
CA LYS A 64 22.81 -20.21 -40.62
C LYS A 64 21.46 -19.52 -40.83
N ARG A 65 20.98 -19.42 -42.07
CA ARG A 65 19.63 -18.88 -42.36
C ARG A 65 18.50 -19.65 -41.69
N LEU A 66 18.68 -20.95 -41.43
CA LEU A 66 17.71 -21.77 -40.72
C LEU A 66 17.61 -21.42 -39.23
N ASN A 67 18.62 -20.78 -38.63
CA ASN A 67 18.56 -20.35 -37.22
C ASN A 67 17.35 -19.46 -36.93
N ASN A 68 17.03 -18.55 -37.85
CA ASN A 68 15.87 -17.66 -37.72
C ASN A 68 14.53 -18.36 -37.92
N LYS A 69 14.51 -19.51 -38.59
CA LYS A 69 13.27 -20.16 -39.07
C LYS A 69 12.95 -21.47 -38.36
N ASN A 70 13.95 -22.13 -37.78
CA ASN A 70 13.82 -23.47 -37.26
C ASN A 70 14.58 -23.64 -35.94
N TRP A 71 13.78 -23.78 -34.89
CA TRP A 71 14.24 -23.99 -33.52
C TRP A 71 15.23 -25.16 -33.38
N PHE A 72 15.00 -26.27 -34.08
CA PHE A 72 15.85 -27.44 -33.98
C PHE A 72 17.29 -27.15 -34.38
N TYR A 73 17.52 -26.25 -35.34
CA TYR A 73 18.87 -25.85 -35.76
C TYR A 73 19.44 -24.75 -34.87
N LEU A 74 18.61 -23.82 -34.41
CA LEU A 74 19.01 -22.75 -33.50
C LEU A 74 19.46 -23.27 -32.14
N GLY A 75 18.64 -24.12 -31.50
CA GLY A 75 18.82 -24.58 -30.13
C GLY A 75 19.88 -25.67 -29.96
N ARG A 76 20.35 -26.28 -31.05
CA ARG A 76 21.36 -27.36 -31.02
C ARG A 76 22.79 -26.84 -30.95
N LYS A 77 22.99 -25.54 -31.15
CA LYS A 77 24.30 -24.87 -31.05
C LYS A 77 24.74 -24.60 -29.60
N ASP A 78 24.53 -25.54 -28.69
CA ASP A 78 25.01 -25.43 -27.30
C ASP A 78 26.51 -25.81 -27.21
N ASP A 79 27.32 -25.31 -28.15
CA ASP A 79 28.75 -25.60 -28.28
C ASP A 79 29.61 -24.70 -27.37
N GLY A 80 28.98 -23.91 -26.49
CA GLY A 80 29.68 -22.95 -25.63
C GLY A 80 30.26 -21.74 -26.38
N VAL A 81 29.97 -21.59 -27.67
CA VAL A 81 30.39 -20.44 -28.48
C VAL A 81 29.69 -19.18 -27.95
N ARG A 82 30.45 -18.32 -27.26
CA ARG A 82 30.04 -16.96 -26.93
C ARG A 82 29.81 -16.20 -28.24
N GLY A 83 28.69 -15.47 -28.31
CA GLY A 83 28.36 -14.63 -29.47
C GLY A 83 27.56 -15.32 -30.57
N SER A 84 26.52 -16.08 -30.19
CA SER A 84 25.52 -16.62 -31.13
C SER A 84 24.12 -16.12 -30.78
N GLN A 85 23.21 -16.17 -31.75
CA GLN A 85 21.80 -15.81 -31.56
C GLN A 85 21.19 -16.56 -30.36
N TRP A 86 21.38 -17.88 -30.30
CA TRP A 86 20.81 -18.70 -29.24
C TRP A 86 21.41 -18.42 -27.86
N HIS A 87 22.74 -18.28 -27.78
CA HIS A 87 23.42 -17.94 -26.54
C HIS A 87 22.95 -16.58 -25.98
N THR A 88 22.82 -15.58 -26.85
CA THR A 88 22.34 -14.25 -26.50
C THR A 88 20.89 -14.30 -26.03
N MET A 89 20.02 -15.07 -26.71
CA MET A 89 18.64 -15.28 -26.29
C MET A 89 18.53 -15.90 -24.89
N ILE A 90 19.37 -16.89 -24.54
CA ILE A 90 19.38 -17.47 -23.20
C ILE A 90 19.79 -16.45 -22.13
N ARG A 91 20.79 -15.61 -22.40
CA ARG A 91 21.19 -14.52 -21.49
C ARG A 91 20.06 -13.50 -21.33
N LEU A 92 19.45 -13.08 -22.43
CA LEU A 92 18.33 -12.15 -22.46
C LEU A 92 17.15 -12.69 -21.64
N ARG A 93 16.76 -13.96 -21.82
CA ARG A 93 15.67 -14.59 -21.04
C ARG A 93 15.92 -14.54 -19.53
N LYS A 94 17.16 -14.81 -19.08
CA LYS A 94 17.53 -14.75 -17.66
C LYS A 94 17.42 -13.31 -17.13
N LYS A 95 17.96 -12.35 -17.85
CA LYS A 95 17.95 -10.93 -17.46
C LYS A 95 16.55 -10.33 -17.50
N LEU A 96 15.74 -10.68 -18.50
CA LEU A 96 14.37 -10.22 -18.65
C LEU A 96 13.49 -10.73 -17.51
N LYS A 97 13.68 -11.98 -17.09
CA LYS A 97 13.03 -12.52 -15.90
C LYS A 97 13.40 -11.72 -14.65
N GLN A 98 14.69 -11.45 -14.43
CA GLN A 98 15.16 -10.66 -13.29
C GLN A 98 14.57 -9.25 -13.29
N TYR A 99 14.61 -8.56 -14.42
CA TYR A 99 14.02 -7.24 -14.60
C TYR A 99 12.53 -7.21 -14.26
N ASN A 100 11.76 -8.12 -14.86
CA ASN A 100 10.32 -8.20 -14.61
C ASN A 100 10.01 -8.50 -13.14
N GLN A 101 10.77 -9.39 -12.50
CA GLN A 101 10.63 -9.66 -11.07
C GLN A 101 10.91 -8.43 -10.20
N CYS A 102 12.00 -7.70 -10.48
CA CYS A 102 12.32 -6.47 -9.78
C CYS A 102 11.24 -5.39 -9.97
N LEU A 103 10.64 -5.27 -11.16
CA LEU A 103 9.53 -4.35 -11.40
C LEU A 103 8.30 -4.68 -10.55
N PHE A 104 7.93 -5.96 -10.47
CA PHE A 104 6.82 -6.38 -9.63
C PHE A 104 7.09 -6.14 -8.14
N GLN A 105 8.32 -6.43 -7.68
CA GLN A 105 8.75 -6.15 -6.31
C GLN A 105 8.70 -4.65 -6.01
N GLN A 106 9.21 -3.80 -6.91
CA GLN A 106 9.17 -2.34 -6.74
C GLN A 106 7.73 -1.82 -6.66
N ARG A 107 6.83 -2.37 -7.48
CA ARG A 107 5.40 -2.04 -7.41
C ARG A 107 4.80 -2.42 -6.06
N GLN A 108 5.14 -3.60 -5.53
CA GLN A 108 4.68 -4.03 -4.22
C GLN A 108 5.24 -3.14 -3.11
N LEU A 109 6.53 -2.80 -3.17
CA LEU A 109 7.17 -1.92 -2.20
C LEU A 109 6.51 -0.53 -2.16
N ALA A 110 6.13 0.01 -3.32
CA ALA A 110 5.41 1.27 -3.44
C ALA A 110 3.98 1.27 -2.83
N THR A 111 3.44 0.10 -2.46
CA THR A 111 2.14 0.01 -1.76
C THR A 111 2.26 0.11 -0.25
N PHE A 112 3.46 -0.03 0.31
CA PHE A 112 3.67 0.12 1.75
C PHE A 112 3.57 1.59 2.17
N ASP A 113 3.09 1.79 3.40
CA ASP A 113 2.96 3.12 3.96
C ASP A 113 4.26 3.64 4.53
N HIS A 114 4.31 4.96 4.68
CA HIS A 114 5.35 5.63 5.44
C HIS A 114 5.09 5.46 6.94
N PRO A 115 6.15 5.43 7.77
CA PRO A 115 6.01 5.33 9.21
C PRO A 115 5.27 6.53 9.80
N GLU A 116 4.42 6.27 10.78
CA GLU A 116 3.79 7.34 11.56
C GLU A 116 4.83 8.05 12.41
N ALA A 117 4.71 9.38 12.50
CA ALA A 117 5.68 10.21 13.21
C ALA A 117 5.90 9.74 14.67
N GLY A 118 4.82 9.37 15.38
CA GLY A 118 4.93 8.88 16.76
C GLY A 118 5.62 7.52 16.88
N ASN A 119 5.43 6.60 15.92
CA ASN A 119 6.12 5.31 15.93
C ASN A 119 7.62 5.48 15.60
N LEU A 120 7.93 6.42 14.70
CA LEU A 120 9.31 6.76 14.36
C LEU A 120 10.03 7.46 15.52
N GLU A 121 9.35 8.38 16.21
CA GLU A 121 9.84 9.06 17.41
C GLU A 121 10.14 8.04 18.52
N PHE A 122 9.16 7.17 18.84
CA PHE A 122 9.33 6.10 19.81
C PHE A 122 10.53 5.21 19.49
N MET A 123 10.69 4.80 18.24
CA MET A 123 11.80 3.92 17.85
C MET A 123 13.15 4.62 17.99
N ASN A 124 13.24 5.90 17.67
CA ASN A 124 14.47 6.69 17.86
C ASN A 124 14.81 6.88 19.35
N GLU A 125 13.80 7.12 20.20
CA GLU A 125 13.95 7.18 21.65
C GLU A 125 14.40 5.84 22.22
N TRP A 126 13.75 4.75 21.81
CA TRP A 126 14.08 3.39 22.22
C TRP A 126 15.52 3.02 21.86
N LEU A 127 15.96 3.36 20.65
CA LEU A 127 17.34 3.12 20.19
C LEU A 127 18.36 3.90 21.01
N ALA A 128 18.01 5.11 21.48
CA ALA A 128 18.90 5.97 22.25
C ALA A 128 18.94 5.64 23.75
N ASP A 129 17.88 5.05 24.32
CA ASP A 129 17.75 4.76 25.75
C ASP A 129 18.77 3.69 26.20
N PRO A 130 19.67 4.01 27.17
CA PRO A 130 20.64 3.07 27.74
C PRO A 130 20.06 1.78 28.32
N ARG A 131 18.80 1.80 28.76
CA ARG A 131 18.11 0.62 29.33
C ARG A 131 17.53 -0.29 28.25
N GLN A 132 17.35 0.24 27.04
CA GLN A 132 16.65 -0.41 25.93
C GLN A 132 17.63 -0.70 24.78
N GLY A 133 17.67 0.17 23.76
CA GLY A 133 18.52 0.01 22.59
C GLY A 133 19.98 0.36 22.83
N ASN A 134 20.29 1.17 23.85
CA ASN A 134 21.64 1.52 24.31
C ASN A 134 22.60 2.00 23.21
N ASN A 135 22.07 2.60 22.14
CA ASN A 135 22.84 2.92 20.93
C ASN A 135 23.71 1.75 20.43
N ALA A 136 23.25 0.51 20.62
CA ALA A 136 24.04 -0.70 20.38
C ALA A 136 24.31 -1.00 18.89
N LEU A 137 23.72 -0.23 17.97
CA LEU A 137 24.00 -0.34 16.54
C LEU A 137 25.26 0.44 16.19
N GLU A 138 26.33 -0.29 15.89
CA GLU A 138 27.59 0.24 15.41
C GLU A 138 27.67 0.06 13.90
N GLY A 139 27.83 1.16 13.14
CA GLY A 139 27.91 1.07 11.68
C GLY A 139 27.41 2.31 10.95
N LEU A 140 27.36 2.22 9.62
CA LEU A 140 26.81 3.27 8.75
C LEU A 140 25.29 3.35 8.83
N ASP A 141 24.64 2.29 9.30
CA ASP A 141 23.19 2.16 9.39
C ASP A 141 22.62 2.54 10.77
N ARG A 142 23.48 2.89 11.74
CA ARG A 142 23.08 3.31 13.10
C ARG A 142 22.07 4.46 13.15
N ASN A 143 22.03 5.28 12.10
CA ASN A 143 21.17 6.46 12.00
C ASN A 143 20.01 6.30 11.00
N VAL A 144 19.78 5.11 10.44
CA VAL A 144 18.74 4.89 9.41
C VAL A 144 17.38 5.46 9.81
N TRP A 145 16.97 5.26 11.06
CA TRP A 145 15.70 5.74 11.57
C TRP A 145 15.71 7.21 12.02
N ARG A 146 16.88 7.76 12.33
CA ARG A 146 17.03 9.19 12.70
C ARG A 146 16.86 10.09 11.49
N ASP A 147 17.34 9.65 10.33
CA ASP A 147 17.26 10.44 9.10
C ASP A 147 15.81 10.58 8.60
N GLY A 148 14.93 9.62 8.94
CA GLY A 148 13.50 9.65 8.62
C GLY A 148 13.18 9.58 7.12
N LYS A 149 14.19 9.31 6.27
CA LYS A 149 14.08 9.28 4.81
C LYS A 149 14.05 7.85 4.30
N ASP A 150 13.33 7.62 3.21
CA ASP A 150 13.35 6.32 2.51
C ASP A 150 12.95 5.17 3.45
N LEU A 151 11.90 5.37 4.26
CA LEU A 151 11.40 4.39 5.23
C LEU A 151 9.99 3.92 4.85
N LEU A 152 9.74 2.63 5.06
CA LEU A 152 8.45 1.97 4.90
C LEU A 152 8.05 1.22 6.18
N VAL A 153 6.76 0.94 6.33
CA VAL A 153 6.22 0.04 7.34
C VAL A 153 5.74 -1.23 6.67
N VAL A 154 6.11 -2.39 7.21
CA VAL A 154 5.52 -3.68 6.83
C VAL A 154 4.36 -3.98 7.79
N PRO A 155 3.10 -3.72 7.40
CA PRO A 155 1.96 -4.05 8.24
C PRO A 155 1.82 -5.58 8.33
N LEU A 156 1.51 -6.09 9.52
CA LEU A 156 1.01 -7.45 9.66
C LEU A 156 -0.41 -7.50 9.09
N ASP A 157 -0.79 -8.54 8.34
CA ASP A 157 -2.11 -8.68 7.67
C ASP A 157 -3.33 -8.34 8.55
N THR A 158 -3.20 -8.45 9.87
CA THR A 158 -4.23 -8.03 10.85
C THR A 158 -4.47 -6.52 10.97
N LEU A 159 -3.63 -5.68 10.35
CA LEU A 159 -3.70 -4.21 10.31
C LEU A 159 -4.20 -3.67 8.96
N VAL A 160 -4.55 -4.55 8.02
CA VAL A 160 -5.22 -4.20 6.76
C VAL A 160 -6.70 -3.90 7.07
N GLY A 161 -6.92 -2.91 7.94
CA GLY A 161 -8.15 -2.15 8.00
C GLY A 161 -8.08 -1.11 6.89
N ASP A 162 -8.68 -1.47 5.78
CA ASP A 162 -9.20 -0.68 4.65
C ASP A 162 -8.77 0.79 4.49
N SER A 163 -8.53 1.15 3.23
CA SER A 163 -8.26 2.51 2.72
C SER A 163 -9.14 3.62 3.34
N PHE A 164 -10.34 3.29 3.82
CA PHE A 164 -11.25 4.17 4.52
C PHE A 164 -10.78 4.58 5.93
N THR A 165 -10.29 3.63 6.71
CA THR A 165 -9.82 3.88 8.08
C THR A 165 -8.76 4.97 8.08
N ARG A 166 -7.86 4.99 7.07
CA ARG A 166 -6.82 6.02 6.90
C ARG A 166 -7.34 7.38 6.48
N PHE A 167 -8.36 7.45 5.63
CA PHE A 167 -8.95 8.73 5.18
C PHE A 167 -9.63 9.47 6.34
N LEU A 168 -10.29 8.73 7.24
CA LEU A 168 -10.89 9.28 8.45
C LEU A 168 -9.92 9.38 9.62
N ARG A 169 -8.80 8.64 9.63
CA ARG A 169 -7.81 8.64 10.72
C ARG A 169 -7.29 10.06 10.98
N LYS A 170 -6.84 10.80 9.96
CA LYS A 170 -6.26 12.13 10.15
C LYS A 170 -7.24 13.15 10.78
N PRO A 171 -8.46 13.36 10.28
CA PRO A 171 -9.40 14.30 10.91
C PRO A 171 -9.89 13.81 12.28
N LEU A 172 -10.18 12.51 12.46
CA LEU A 172 -10.68 11.96 13.73
C LEU A 172 -9.61 11.93 14.83
N THR A 173 -8.36 11.60 14.53
CA THR A 173 -7.28 11.65 15.52
C THR A 173 -7.02 13.09 15.97
N THR A 174 -7.09 14.05 15.05
CA THR A 174 -6.96 15.48 15.39
C THR A 174 -8.14 15.96 16.23
N LEU A 175 -9.36 15.50 15.93
CA LEU A 175 -10.55 15.82 16.73
C LEU A 175 -10.49 15.17 18.13
N CYS A 176 -10.08 13.91 18.21
CA CYS A 176 -9.93 13.19 19.48
C CYS A 176 -8.79 13.75 20.33
N HIS A 177 -7.64 14.10 19.75
CA HIS A 177 -6.57 14.81 20.46
C HIS A 177 -7.03 16.18 20.95
N LYS A 178 -7.90 16.88 20.21
CA LYS A 178 -8.44 18.19 20.60
C LYS A 178 -9.55 18.09 21.66
N LEU A 179 -10.34 17.02 21.66
CA LEU A 179 -11.43 16.77 22.61
C LEU A 179 -10.94 16.11 23.92
N TRP A 180 -9.92 15.25 23.87
CA TRP A 180 -9.38 14.53 25.03
C TRP A 180 -7.99 15.02 25.49
N GLY A 181 -7.37 15.96 24.79
CA GLY A 181 -6.02 16.47 25.09
C GLY A 181 -5.92 17.39 26.30
N ARG A 182 -6.38 16.97 27.49
CA ARG A 182 -6.14 17.73 28.72
C ARG A 182 -6.17 16.97 30.05
N ARG A 183 -5.93 15.65 30.08
CA ARG A 183 -5.64 14.95 31.34
C ARG A 183 -4.34 14.15 31.25
N ARG A 184 -3.27 14.73 31.80
CA ARG A 184 -2.02 14.05 32.14
C ARG A 184 -2.21 13.22 33.42
N GLY A 185 -1.50 12.11 33.51
CA GLY A 185 -1.12 11.40 34.73
C GLY A 185 0.19 10.61 34.49
N PRO A 186 1.09 10.47 35.47
CA PRO A 186 2.43 9.90 35.30
C PRO A 186 2.46 8.37 35.42
N THR A 187 3.65 7.77 35.19
CA THR A 187 4.10 6.36 35.43
C THR A 187 3.56 5.29 34.46
N ASP A 188 4.37 4.46 33.79
CA ASP A 188 5.46 3.59 34.25
C ASP A 188 6.50 3.30 33.12
N VAL A 189 7.77 3.07 33.48
CA VAL A 189 8.97 3.12 32.60
C VAL A 189 9.12 1.90 31.65
N GLU A 190 8.24 0.91 31.75
CA GLU A 190 8.18 -0.25 30.85
C GLU A 190 6.86 -0.38 30.09
N GLY A 191 5.95 0.59 30.28
CA GLY A 191 4.63 0.64 29.67
C GLY A 191 4.41 1.80 28.71
N SER A 192 5.47 2.59 28.39
CA SER A 192 5.39 3.73 27.47
C SER A 192 5.37 3.32 26.00
N ILE A 193 4.63 2.27 25.69
CA ILE A 193 4.05 2.14 24.36
C ILE A 193 2.68 2.75 24.55
N CYS A 194 2.44 3.90 23.93
CA CYS A 194 1.09 4.35 23.65
C CYS A 194 0.44 3.33 22.70
N VAL A 195 0.18 2.12 23.19
CA VAL A 195 -0.83 1.19 22.69
C VAL A 195 -2.15 1.85 23.06
N TYR A 196 -2.41 3.04 22.50
CA TYR A 196 -3.78 3.34 22.15
C TYR A 196 -4.13 2.19 21.23
N GLY A 197 -4.95 1.25 21.72
CA GLY A 197 -5.20 0.01 21.01
C GLY A 197 -5.76 0.39 19.65
N GLU A 198 -4.89 0.45 18.63
CA GLU A 198 -5.26 0.95 17.31
C GLU A 198 -6.42 0.14 16.80
N LYS A 199 -6.46 -1.15 17.13
CA LYS A 199 -7.61 -2.04 16.89
C LYS A 199 -8.91 -1.56 17.54
N ILE A 200 -8.90 -1.10 18.78
CA ILE A 200 -10.08 -0.55 19.46
C ILE A 200 -10.47 0.78 18.81
N VAL A 201 -9.50 1.59 18.44
CA VAL A 201 -9.70 2.97 17.98
C VAL A 201 -10.19 3.01 16.55
N ILE A 202 -9.57 2.21 15.69
CA ILE A 202 -9.97 1.91 14.33
C ILE A 202 -11.37 1.30 14.35
N ARG A 203 -11.59 0.27 15.16
CA ARG A 203 -12.91 -0.37 15.26
C ARG A 203 -13.99 0.57 15.81
N SER A 204 -13.65 1.45 16.76
CA SER A 204 -14.57 2.48 17.25
C SER A 204 -14.86 3.53 16.18
N ALA A 205 -13.85 3.98 15.43
CA ALA A 205 -14.02 4.92 14.32
C ALA A 205 -14.89 4.33 13.21
N ASP A 206 -14.65 3.07 12.83
CA ASP A 206 -15.43 2.35 11.82
C ASP A 206 -16.87 2.08 12.31
N MET A 207 -17.04 1.75 13.59
CA MET A 207 -18.37 1.57 14.21
C MET A 207 -19.15 2.89 14.28
N ILE A 208 -18.48 4.00 14.59
CA ILE A 208 -19.09 5.34 14.57
C ILE A 208 -19.41 5.74 13.13
N GLY A 209 -18.51 5.49 12.17
CA GLY A 209 -18.71 5.77 10.76
C GLY A 209 -19.91 5.02 10.18
N THR A 210 -20.02 3.72 10.49
CA THR A 210 -21.17 2.89 10.09
C THR A 210 -22.46 3.28 10.80
N ALA A 211 -22.42 3.66 12.08
CA ALA A 211 -23.59 4.17 12.80
C ALA A 211 -24.09 5.51 12.22
N ILE A 212 -23.18 6.43 11.86
CA ILE A 212 -23.55 7.69 11.22
C ILE A 212 -24.13 7.44 9.81
N ALA A 213 -23.53 6.53 9.04
CA ALA A 213 -24.02 6.18 7.71
C ALA A 213 -25.41 5.51 7.74
N SER A 214 -25.72 4.71 8.76
CA SER A 214 -27.04 4.07 8.92
C SER A 214 -28.11 5.03 9.43
N LEU A 215 -27.74 6.09 10.15
CA LEU A 215 -28.66 7.15 10.58
C LEU A 215 -29.03 8.12 9.45
N LEU A 216 -28.18 8.28 8.45
CA LEU A 216 -28.37 9.22 7.34
C LEU A 216 -29.68 8.99 6.55
N PRO A 217 -30.07 7.75 6.21
CA PRO A 217 -31.38 7.47 5.61
C PRO A 217 -32.57 7.92 6.44
N VAL A 218 -32.52 7.71 7.76
CA VAL A 218 -33.60 8.07 8.70
C VAL A 218 -33.71 9.59 8.79
N LEU A 219 -32.57 10.27 8.90
CA LEU A 219 -32.48 11.73 8.91
C LEU A 219 -33.05 12.35 7.62
N ALA A 220 -32.75 11.74 6.47
CA ALA A 220 -33.27 12.21 5.19
C ALA A 220 -34.80 12.17 5.12
N VAL A 221 -35.42 11.07 5.60
CA VAL A 221 -36.89 10.94 5.65
C VAL A 221 -37.51 11.97 6.61
N ALA A 222 -36.91 12.16 7.80
CA ALA A 222 -37.40 13.13 8.77
C ALA A 222 -37.34 14.58 8.23
N VAL A 223 -36.24 14.96 7.56
CA VAL A 223 -36.12 16.29 6.93
C VAL A 223 -37.13 16.45 5.79
N LEU A 224 -37.31 15.41 4.96
CA LEU A 224 -38.29 15.42 3.86
C LEU A 224 -39.75 15.51 4.36
N TYR A 225 -40.04 15.12 5.60
CA TYR A 225 -41.35 15.28 6.22
C TYR A 225 -41.65 16.74 6.62
N CYS A 226 -40.63 17.50 7.04
CA CYS A 226 -40.80 18.88 7.48
C CYS A 226 -40.93 19.89 6.33
N VAL A 227 -40.45 19.55 5.13
CA VAL A 227 -40.44 20.45 3.97
C VAL A 227 -41.75 20.31 3.18
N ARG A 228 -42.47 21.42 3.00
CA ARG A 228 -43.77 21.47 2.29
C ARG A 228 -43.65 21.72 0.78
N GLU A 229 -42.60 22.44 0.36
CA GLU A 229 -42.39 22.81 -1.05
C GLU A 229 -41.88 21.65 -1.91
N MET A 230 -42.58 21.32 -2.99
CA MET A 230 -42.31 20.14 -3.83
C MET A 230 -40.94 20.21 -4.54
N LEU A 231 -40.58 21.38 -5.07
CA LEU A 231 -39.27 21.57 -5.73
C LEU A 231 -38.11 21.42 -4.74
N THR A 232 -38.26 21.96 -3.54
CA THR A 232 -37.27 21.83 -2.46
C THR A 232 -37.14 20.38 -2.01
N ARG A 233 -38.24 19.63 -1.91
CA ARG A 233 -38.19 18.20 -1.60
C ARG A 233 -37.41 17.40 -2.64
N LEU A 234 -37.67 17.63 -3.92
CA LEU A 234 -36.96 16.93 -5.01
C LEU A 234 -35.45 17.25 -4.98
N GLY A 235 -35.09 18.51 -4.71
CA GLY A 235 -33.70 18.91 -4.51
C GLY A 235 -33.04 18.20 -3.31
N MET A 236 -33.76 18.06 -2.19
CA MET A 236 -33.25 17.36 -1.00
C MET A 236 -33.09 15.86 -1.24
N VAL A 237 -33.96 15.22 -2.04
CA VAL A 237 -33.80 13.80 -2.45
C VAL A 237 -32.49 13.63 -3.22
N ALA A 238 -32.23 14.48 -4.21
CA ALA A 238 -30.98 14.45 -4.97
C ALA A 238 -29.75 14.69 -4.05
N LEU A 239 -29.84 15.62 -3.11
CA LEU A 239 -28.76 15.89 -2.16
C LEU A 239 -28.48 14.69 -1.24
N PHE A 240 -29.51 14.13 -0.61
CA PHE A 240 -29.34 13.02 0.33
C PHE A 240 -28.88 11.73 -0.36
N THR A 241 -29.31 11.49 -1.59
CA THR A 241 -28.83 10.34 -2.38
C THR A 241 -27.33 10.44 -2.70
N VAL A 242 -26.85 11.64 -3.06
CA VAL A 242 -25.41 11.89 -3.24
C VAL A 242 -24.65 11.70 -1.91
N LEU A 243 -25.14 12.29 -0.82
CA LEU A 243 -24.51 12.15 0.50
C LEU A 243 -24.47 10.69 0.98
N PHE A 244 -25.54 9.93 0.76
CA PHE A 244 -25.59 8.50 1.07
C PHE A 244 -24.59 7.70 0.22
N SER A 245 -24.51 7.96 -1.09
CA SER A 245 -23.54 7.29 -1.96
C SER A 245 -22.09 7.54 -1.54
N MET A 246 -21.79 8.77 -1.16
CA MET A 246 -20.48 9.18 -0.68
C MET A 246 -20.17 8.55 0.67
N ALA A 247 -21.14 8.51 1.58
CA ALA A 247 -21.01 7.85 2.87
C ALA A 247 -20.81 6.34 2.74
N LEU A 248 -21.50 5.66 1.81
CA LEU A 248 -21.36 4.23 1.58
C LEU A 248 -20.00 3.90 0.95
N MET A 249 -19.58 4.66 -0.05
CA MET A 249 -18.28 4.50 -0.71
C MET A 249 -17.11 4.84 0.21
N ALA A 250 -17.34 5.75 1.17
CA ALA A 250 -16.40 6.00 2.23
C ALA A 250 -16.42 4.81 3.21
N THR A 251 -17.55 4.53 3.88
CA THR A 251 -17.61 3.59 5.01
C THR A 251 -17.50 2.11 4.66
N THR A 252 -17.60 1.73 3.40
CA THR A 252 -17.58 0.33 2.99
C THR A 252 -16.63 0.11 1.82
N ASN A 253 -16.00 -1.06 1.78
CA ASN A 253 -15.29 -1.57 0.61
C ASN A 253 -16.22 -2.06 -0.51
N ALA A 254 -17.40 -1.46 -0.64
CA ALA A 254 -18.39 -1.88 -1.61
C ALA A 254 -17.87 -1.65 -3.04
N LYS A 255 -18.09 -2.62 -3.91
CA LYS A 255 -17.82 -2.43 -5.34
C LYS A 255 -18.74 -1.33 -5.88
N ARG A 256 -18.31 -0.63 -6.92
CA ARG A 256 -19.11 0.45 -7.55
C ARG A 256 -20.54 0.01 -7.86
N ILE A 257 -20.72 -1.24 -8.32
CA ILE A 257 -22.04 -1.80 -8.63
C ILE A 257 -22.94 -1.97 -7.40
N GLU A 258 -22.36 -2.30 -6.24
CA GLU A 258 -23.08 -2.45 -4.97
C GLU A 258 -23.52 -1.08 -4.44
N VAL A 259 -22.66 -0.06 -4.59
CA VAL A 259 -23.01 1.34 -4.27
C VAL A 259 -24.17 1.82 -5.15
N PHE A 260 -24.14 1.55 -6.46
CA PHE A 260 -25.23 1.91 -7.36
C PHE A 260 -26.55 1.23 -7.00
N ALA A 261 -26.53 -0.06 -6.67
CA ALA A 261 -27.74 -0.78 -6.26
C ALA A 261 -28.32 -0.22 -4.95
N ALA A 262 -27.48 0.02 -3.93
CA ALA A 262 -27.91 0.56 -2.65
C ALA A 262 -28.48 1.98 -2.78
N THR A 263 -27.83 2.84 -3.58
CA THR A 263 -28.28 4.22 -3.82
C THR A 263 -29.57 4.27 -4.62
N ALA A 264 -29.75 3.40 -5.62
CA ALA A 264 -31.01 3.29 -6.37
C ALA A 264 -32.17 2.84 -5.46
N ALA A 265 -31.94 1.85 -4.60
CA ALA A 265 -32.93 1.41 -3.60
C ALA A 265 -33.31 2.55 -2.66
N PHE A 266 -32.32 3.26 -2.11
CA PHE A 266 -32.55 4.42 -1.23
C PHE A 266 -33.31 5.56 -1.92
N ALA A 267 -32.91 5.93 -3.14
CA ALA A 267 -33.60 6.94 -3.95
C ALA A 267 -35.05 6.55 -4.21
N SER A 268 -35.31 5.28 -4.51
CA SER A 268 -36.66 4.76 -4.76
C SER A 268 -37.56 4.93 -3.54
N VAL A 269 -37.06 4.59 -2.34
CA VAL A 269 -37.79 4.79 -1.07
C VAL A 269 -38.11 6.26 -0.83
N GLN A 270 -37.17 7.16 -1.09
CA GLN A 270 -37.40 8.60 -0.94
C GLN A 270 -38.44 9.15 -1.92
N VAL A 271 -38.36 8.76 -3.20
CA VAL A 271 -39.30 9.20 -4.23
C VAL A 271 -40.71 8.70 -3.92
N VAL A 272 -40.87 7.45 -3.47
CA VAL A 272 -42.16 6.91 -3.03
C VAL A 272 -42.70 7.70 -1.84
N PHE A 273 -41.88 7.97 -0.82
CA PHE A 273 -42.27 8.77 0.33
C PHE A 273 -42.71 10.18 -0.08
N VAL A 274 -42.00 10.79 -1.03
CA VAL A 274 -42.38 12.11 -1.58
C VAL A 274 -43.74 12.04 -2.27
N GLY A 275 -43.97 11.03 -3.11
CA GLY A 275 -45.24 10.85 -3.81
C GLY A 275 -46.44 10.55 -2.89
N SER A 276 -46.23 9.84 -1.77
CA SER A 276 -47.33 9.49 -0.83
C SER A 276 -47.77 10.64 0.07
N THR A 277 -46.93 11.65 0.26
CA THR A 277 -47.19 12.79 1.18
C THR A 277 -47.64 14.06 0.45
N THR A 278 -47.73 14.01 -0.88
CA THR A 278 -48.31 15.05 -1.75
C THR A 278 -49.81 14.86 -2.02
N ILE A 279 -50.49 14.00 -1.24
CA ILE A 279 -51.95 13.82 -1.27
C ILE A 279 -52.58 14.72 -0.20
#